data_AF-A0A836P306-F1
#
_entry.id   AF-A0A836P306-F1
#
_cell.length_a   1.000
_cell.length_b   1.000
_cell.length_c   1.000
_cell.angle_alpha   90.00
_cell.angle_beta   90.00
_cell.angle_gamma   90.00
#
_symmetry.space_group_name_H-M   'P 1'
#
loop_
_entity.id
_entity.type
_entity.pdbx_description
1 polymer ?
#
loop_
_entity_poly.entity_id
_entity_poly.type
_entity_poly.pdbx_seq_one_letter_code
_entity_poly.pdbx_strand_id
1 'polypeptide(L)'
;GAHALASRVATNAEFQEFIDAGGYRSAGAWLSDGWAMVQAQGWQHPLYWDADGREFTLDGWRTRDPHAPACHLSLFEADAFARWAGARLPTEAEWEQAAAGVSVQGNFVDSDALHPRGAEVVDTGIQQLFGDV
;
A
#
# COMPACT_ATOMS: atom_id res chain seq x y z
N GLY A 1 13.66 14.32 14.61
CA GLY A 1 13.68 13.36 15.73
C GLY A 1 13.98 11.97 15.20
N ALA A 2 14.16 10.97 16.07
CA ALA A 2 14.32 9.58 15.62
C ALA A 2 13.01 9.07 14.99
N HIS A 3 13.12 8.31 13.89
CA HIS A 3 12.01 7.70 13.17
C HIS A 3 12.46 6.33 12.61
N ALA A 4 11.49 5.51 12.20
CA ALA A 4 11.72 4.24 11.53
C ALA A 4 10.69 4.06 10.42
N LEU A 5 11.09 3.43 9.32
CA LEU A 5 10.20 3.05 8.23
C LEU A 5 9.98 1.53 8.26
N ALA A 6 8.84 1.09 7.72
CA ALA A 6 8.64 -0.31 7.43
C ALA A 6 9.70 -0.80 6.44
N SER A 7 10.11 -2.06 6.57
CA SER A 7 11.10 -2.65 5.65
C SER A 7 10.52 -2.94 4.26
N ARG A 8 9.19 -2.95 4.11
CA ARG A 8 8.50 -3.11 2.83
C ARG A 8 7.22 -2.28 2.80
N VAL A 9 6.66 -2.12 1.61
CA VAL A 9 5.33 -1.52 1.43
C VAL A 9 4.23 -2.44 1.98
N ALA A 10 3.06 -1.84 2.23
CA ALA A 10 1.88 -2.57 2.69
C ALA A 10 1.41 -3.56 1.62
N THR A 11 1.08 -4.77 2.03
CA THR A 11 0.62 -5.85 1.14
C THR A 11 -0.90 -5.85 0.97
N ASN A 12 -1.37 -6.51 -0.07
CA ASN A 12 -2.78 -6.78 -0.30
C ASN A 12 -3.45 -7.48 0.90
N ALA A 13 -2.76 -8.42 1.57
CA ALA A 13 -3.28 -9.09 2.75
C ALA A 13 -3.46 -8.13 3.94
N GLU A 14 -2.46 -7.30 4.24
CA GLU A 14 -2.55 -6.32 5.34
C GLU A 14 -3.65 -5.28 5.07
N PHE A 15 -3.78 -4.83 3.82
CA PHE A 15 -4.85 -3.90 3.47
C PHE A 15 -6.24 -4.58 3.53
N GLN A 16 -6.33 -5.88 3.23
CA GLN A 16 -7.56 -6.65 3.44
C GLN A 16 -7.94 -6.73 4.92
N GLU A 17 -6.97 -6.91 5.83
CA GLU A 17 -7.22 -6.88 7.27
C GLU A 17 -7.83 -5.54 7.73
N PHE A 18 -7.36 -4.43 7.18
CA PHE A 18 -7.94 -3.10 7.40
C PHE A 18 -9.40 -3.03 6.93
N ILE A 19 -9.72 -3.55 5.73
CA ILE A 19 -11.08 -3.61 5.19
C ILE A 19 -11.99 -4.47 6.09
N ASP A 20 -11.51 -5.64 6.50
CA ASP A 20 -12.24 -6.61 7.31
C ASP A 20 -12.54 -6.03 8.70
N ALA A 21 -11.58 -5.32 9.29
CA ALA A 21 -11.73 -4.57 10.54
C ALA A 21 -12.69 -3.36 10.44
N GLY A 22 -13.26 -3.09 9.25
CA GLY A 22 -14.22 -2.01 9.04
C GLY A 22 -13.60 -0.69 8.63
N GLY A 23 -12.40 -0.72 8.02
CA GLY A 23 -11.68 0.45 7.55
C GLY A 23 -12.54 1.41 6.73
N TYR A 24 -13.34 0.92 5.79
CA TYR A 24 -14.26 1.75 4.98
C TYR A 24 -15.64 1.99 5.63
N ARG A 25 -15.88 1.45 6.82
CA ARG A 25 -17.17 1.51 7.53
C ARG A 25 -17.14 2.37 8.80
N SER A 26 -15.97 2.86 9.18
CA SER A 26 -15.76 3.68 10.38
C SER A 26 -14.87 4.88 10.09
N ALA A 27 -15.30 6.06 10.55
CA ALA A 27 -14.56 7.32 10.37
C ALA A 27 -13.27 7.40 11.21
N GLY A 28 -13.08 6.53 12.20
CA GLY A 28 -12.06 6.70 13.24
C GLY A 28 -10.61 6.79 12.74
N ALA A 29 -10.32 6.15 11.60
CA ALA A 29 -9.00 6.19 10.97
C ALA A 29 -8.84 7.33 9.94
N TRP A 30 -9.92 7.96 9.50
CA TRP A 30 -9.91 8.84 8.33
C TRP A 30 -9.70 10.31 8.69
N LEU A 31 -9.02 11.03 7.80
CA LEU A 31 -9.16 12.49 7.71
C LEU A 31 -10.60 12.86 7.34
N SER A 32 -11.08 14.02 7.81
CA SER A 32 -12.45 14.48 7.56
C SER A 32 -12.81 14.51 6.08
N ASP A 33 -11.95 15.10 5.24
CA ASP A 33 -12.17 15.18 3.79
C ASP A 33 -12.12 13.81 3.12
N GLY A 34 -11.24 12.92 3.59
CA GLY A 34 -11.17 11.54 3.13
C GLY A 34 -12.45 10.76 3.44
N TRP A 35 -12.96 10.89 4.67
CA TRP A 35 -14.20 10.26 5.08
C TRP A 35 -15.40 10.77 4.28
N ALA A 36 -15.49 12.09 4.07
CA ALA A 36 -16.53 12.68 3.24
C ALA A 36 -16.50 12.11 1.81
N MET A 37 -15.30 11.92 1.24
CA MET A 37 -15.15 11.35 -0.10
C MET A 37 -15.53 9.87 -0.17
N VAL A 38 -15.10 9.05 0.80
CA VAL A 38 -15.50 7.63 0.91
C VAL A 38 -17.02 7.49 0.93
N GLN A 39 -17.70 8.31 1.74
CA GLN A 39 -19.16 8.30 1.84
C GLN A 39 -19.83 8.77 0.54
N ALA A 40 -19.33 9.85 -0.07
CA ALA A 40 -19.91 10.41 -1.29
C ALA A 40 -19.77 9.48 -2.50
N GLN A 41 -18.67 8.72 -2.59
CA GLN A 41 -18.38 7.84 -3.72
C GLN A 41 -18.66 6.36 -3.44
N GLY A 42 -19.02 6.00 -2.21
CA GLY A 42 -19.33 4.62 -1.84
C GLY A 42 -18.12 3.68 -1.91
N TRP A 43 -16.92 4.17 -1.58
CA TRP A 43 -15.70 3.36 -1.60
C TRP A 43 -15.77 2.25 -0.54
N GLN A 44 -15.35 1.04 -0.92
CA GLN A 44 -15.38 -0.15 -0.06
C GLN A 44 -14.07 -0.94 -0.06
N HIS A 45 -13.23 -0.69 -1.06
CA HIS A 45 -11.94 -1.33 -1.30
C HIS A 45 -11.16 -0.45 -2.30
N PRO A 46 -9.85 -0.71 -2.50
CA PRO A 46 -9.03 -0.04 -3.50
C PRO A 46 -9.61 -0.11 -4.90
N LEU A 47 -9.17 0.82 -5.76
CA LEU A 47 -9.52 0.78 -7.18
C LEU A 47 -9.08 -0.55 -7.80
N TYR A 48 -9.90 -1.07 -8.72
CA TYR A 48 -9.72 -2.34 -9.43
C TYR A 48 -9.86 -3.61 -8.60
N TRP A 49 -10.07 -3.54 -7.29
CA TRP A 49 -10.46 -4.72 -6.53
C TRP A 49 -11.94 -5.05 -6.77
N ASP A 50 -12.33 -6.29 -6.48
CA ASP A 50 -13.72 -6.68 -6.36
C ASP A 50 -13.99 -7.45 -5.06
N ALA A 51 -15.27 -7.75 -4.81
CA ALA A 51 -15.73 -8.47 -3.62
C ALA A 51 -15.35 -9.97 -3.62
N ASP A 52 -14.95 -10.52 -4.77
CA ASP A 52 -14.57 -11.93 -4.93
C ASP A 52 -13.07 -12.17 -4.64
N GLY A 53 -12.34 -11.14 -4.19
CA GLY A 53 -10.90 -11.23 -3.92
C GLY A 53 -10.04 -11.19 -5.18
N ARG A 54 -10.55 -10.60 -6.27
CA ARG A 54 -9.81 -10.37 -7.51
C ARG A 54 -9.35 -8.92 -7.60
N GLU A 55 -8.46 -8.70 -8.54
CA GLU A 55 -8.07 -7.38 -9.01
C GLU A 55 -7.98 -7.33 -10.54
N PHE A 56 -8.27 -6.17 -11.12
CA PHE A 56 -8.09 -5.93 -12.55
C PHE A 56 -6.68 -5.40 -12.81
N THR A 57 -5.90 -6.17 -13.58
CA THR A 57 -4.50 -5.88 -13.93
C THR A 57 -4.36 -5.57 -15.42
N LEU A 58 -3.15 -5.28 -15.89
CA LEU A 58 -2.87 -5.18 -17.33
C LEU A 58 -3.12 -6.50 -18.09
N ASP A 59 -3.14 -7.63 -17.38
CA ASP A 59 -3.51 -8.96 -17.89
C ASP A 59 -4.98 -9.34 -17.62
N GLY A 60 -5.83 -8.36 -17.30
CA GLY A 60 -7.24 -8.53 -16.97
C GLY A 60 -7.49 -8.95 -15.52
N TRP A 61 -8.69 -9.49 -15.25
CA TRP A 61 -9.08 -9.98 -13.92
C TRP A 61 -8.22 -11.15 -13.46
N ARG A 62 -7.57 -11.03 -12.32
CA ARG A 62 -6.76 -12.06 -11.69
C ARG A 62 -7.12 -12.21 -10.22
N THR A 63 -6.88 -13.39 -9.65
CA THR A 63 -6.88 -13.55 -8.19
C THR A 63 -5.81 -12.63 -7.62
N ARG A 64 -6.18 -11.82 -6.64
CA ARG A 64 -5.26 -10.87 -6.02
C ARG A 64 -4.20 -11.64 -5.22
N ASP A 65 -2.93 -11.35 -5.48
CA ASP A 65 -1.82 -11.95 -4.73
C ASP A 65 -1.76 -11.32 -3.32
N PRO A 66 -1.96 -12.07 -2.23
CA PRO A 66 -1.93 -11.52 -0.88
C PRO A 66 -0.58 -10.92 -0.48
N HIS A 67 0.52 -11.33 -1.12
CA HIS A 67 1.87 -10.87 -0.80
C HIS A 67 2.34 -9.70 -1.66
N ALA A 68 1.64 -9.38 -2.76
CA ALA A 68 1.95 -8.22 -3.58
C ALA A 68 1.57 -6.91 -2.85
N PRO A 69 2.25 -5.79 -3.17
CA PRO A 69 1.90 -4.47 -2.68
C PRO A 69 0.44 -4.08 -2.95
N ALA A 70 -0.21 -3.45 -1.97
CA ALA A 70 -1.50 -2.83 -2.17
C ALA A 70 -1.35 -1.55 -3.01
N CYS A 71 -2.03 -1.52 -4.16
CA CYS A 71 -1.85 -0.48 -5.19
C CYS A 71 -3.16 0.26 -5.50
N HIS A 72 -3.02 1.35 -6.26
CA HIS A 72 -4.13 2.23 -6.65
C HIS A 72 -4.92 2.81 -5.46
N LEU A 73 -4.21 3.05 -4.36
CA LEU A 73 -4.72 3.73 -3.18
C LEU A 73 -4.66 5.25 -3.38
N SER A 74 -5.70 5.94 -2.96
CA SER A 74 -5.63 7.38 -2.72
C SER A 74 -4.74 7.69 -1.51
N LEU A 75 -4.29 8.94 -1.40
CA LEU A 75 -3.60 9.42 -0.20
C LEU A 75 -4.44 9.22 1.08
N PHE A 76 -5.76 9.38 0.99
CA PHE A 76 -6.65 9.20 2.14
C PHE A 76 -6.71 7.75 2.61
N GLU A 77 -6.72 6.79 1.68
CA GLU A 77 -6.66 5.36 2.01
C GLU A 77 -5.33 4.99 2.65
N ALA A 78 -4.22 5.51 2.11
CA ALA A 78 -2.88 5.27 2.66
C ALA A 78 -2.73 5.83 4.09
N ASP A 79 -3.21 7.06 4.35
CA ASP A 79 -3.19 7.66 5.70
C ASP A 79 -4.12 6.92 6.67
N ALA A 80 -5.34 6.57 6.23
CA ALA A 80 -6.28 5.83 7.07
C ALA A 80 -5.74 4.44 7.46
N PHE A 81 -5.15 3.72 6.50
CA PHE A 81 -4.48 2.45 6.78
C PHE A 81 -3.33 2.62 7.77
N ALA A 82 -2.45 3.60 7.55
CA ALA A 82 -1.32 3.85 8.45
C ALA A 82 -1.78 4.15 9.88
N ARG A 83 -2.83 4.97 10.05
CA ARG A 83 -3.40 5.29 11.37
C ARG A 83 -4.02 4.06 12.05
N TRP A 84 -4.78 3.26 11.30
CA TRP A 84 -5.35 2.01 11.80
C TRP A 84 -4.27 1.04 12.27
N ALA A 85 -3.16 0.96 11.53
CA ALA A 85 -1.99 0.14 11.89
C ALA A 85 -1.16 0.72 13.06
N GLY A 86 -1.57 1.85 13.66
CA GLY A 86 -0.82 2.50 14.74
C GLY A 86 0.46 3.21 14.27
N ALA A 87 0.55 3.53 12.98
CA ALA A 87 1.67 4.18 12.32
C ALA A 87 1.25 5.53 11.69
N ARG A 88 2.13 6.08 10.86
CA ARG A 88 1.86 7.25 9.99
C ARG A 88 2.62 7.10 8.68
N LEU A 89 2.24 7.88 7.69
CA LEU A 89 3.06 8.02 6.48
C LEU A 89 4.40 8.71 6.82
N PRO A 90 5.51 8.31 6.16
CA PRO A 90 6.76 9.05 6.27
C PRO A 90 6.60 10.42 5.61
N THR A 91 7.35 11.41 6.10
CA THR A 91 7.57 12.63 5.31
C THR A 91 8.52 12.33 4.15
N GLU A 92 8.49 13.15 3.11
CA GLU A 92 9.43 13.02 1.98
C GLU A 92 10.89 13.02 2.46
N ALA A 93 11.25 13.91 3.40
CA ALA A 93 12.61 13.99 3.95
C ALA A 93 13.04 12.73 4.74
N GLU A 94 12.11 12.07 5.45
CA GLU A 94 12.39 10.81 6.13
C GLU A 94 12.57 9.66 5.14
N TRP A 95 11.77 9.66 4.07
CA TRP A 95 11.90 8.69 3.00
C TRP A 95 13.22 8.85 2.24
N GLU A 96 13.59 10.09 1.88
CA GLU A 96 14.88 10.39 1.24
C GLU A 96 16.07 10.00 2.14
N GLN A 97 15.97 10.25 3.45
CA GLN A 97 17.00 9.81 4.40
C GLN A 97 17.13 8.29 4.43
N ALA A 98 16.02 7.55 4.40
CA ALA A 98 16.04 6.09 4.37
C ALA A 98 16.58 5.53 3.03
N ALA A 99 16.35 6.24 1.93
CA ALA A 99 16.84 5.90 0.60
C ALA A 99 18.32 6.24 0.37
N ALA A 100 18.88 7.16 1.15
CA ALA A 100 20.25 7.59 1.02
C ALA A 100 21.23 6.42 1.21
N GLY A 101 22.02 6.12 0.18
CA GLY A 101 23.01 5.04 0.19
C GLY A 101 22.45 3.64 -0.07
N VAL A 102 21.14 3.51 -0.30
CA VAL A 102 20.53 2.26 -0.79
C VAL A 102 20.64 2.22 -2.31
N SER A 103 21.03 1.07 -2.85
CA SER A 103 21.10 0.89 -4.30
C SER A 103 19.69 0.86 -4.89
N VAL A 104 19.48 1.57 -6.00
CA VAL A 104 18.18 1.56 -6.71
C VAL A 104 18.00 0.18 -7.36
N GLN A 105 17.23 -0.66 -6.69
CA GLN A 105 16.85 -2.01 -7.11
C GLN A 105 15.37 -2.21 -6.80
N GLY A 106 14.65 -2.85 -7.71
CA GLY A 106 13.23 -3.08 -7.60
C GLY A 106 12.60 -3.49 -8.93
N ASN A 107 11.29 -3.65 -8.94
CA ASN A 107 10.51 -3.92 -10.14
C ASN A 107 10.29 -2.62 -10.94
N PHE A 108 10.99 -2.49 -12.07
CA PHE A 108 10.89 -1.38 -13.03
C PHE A 108 10.54 -1.90 -14.43
N VAL A 109 10.35 -0.98 -15.39
CA VAL A 109 9.97 -1.30 -16.79
C VAL A 109 10.85 -2.35 -17.45
N ASP A 110 12.16 -2.39 -17.13
CA ASP A 110 13.12 -3.32 -17.72
C ASP A 110 13.00 -4.77 -17.19
N SER A 111 12.15 -5.00 -16.19
CA SER A 111 11.95 -6.32 -15.57
C SER A 111 10.86 -7.16 -16.23
N ASP A 112 10.15 -6.61 -17.23
CA ASP A 112 8.96 -7.19 -17.89
C ASP A 112 7.82 -7.61 -16.93
N ALA A 113 7.86 -7.18 -15.67
CA ALA A 113 6.82 -7.43 -14.70
C ALA A 113 5.77 -6.31 -14.71
N LEU A 114 4.61 -6.59 -15.31
CA LEU A 114 3.51 -5.63 -15.47
C LEU A 114 2.58 -5.52 -14.24
N HIS A 115 2.93 -6.19 -13.15
CA HIS A 115 2.19 -6.18 -11.89
C HIS A 115 3.16 -6.14 -10.71
N PRO A 116 2.81 -5.47 -9.59
CA PRO A 116 3.60 -5.47 -8.36
C PRO A 116 3.89 -6.88 -7.85
N ARG A 117 5.08 -7.06 -7.28
CA ARG A 117 5.50 -8.32 -6.67
C ARG A 117 5.81 -8.10 -5.19
N GLY A 118 5.56 -9.13 -4.39
CA GLY A 118 5.92 -9.11 -2.98
C GLY A 118 7.42 -8.96 -2.78
N ALA A 119 7.81 -8.39 -1.63
CA ALA A 119 9.22 -8.27 -1.24
C ALA A 119 9.92 -9.64 -1.27
N GLU A 120 11.15 -9.66 -1.80
CA GLU A 120 12.03 -10.81 -1.58
C GLU A 120 12.50 -10.82 -0.12
N VAL A 121 12.50 -12.01 0.49
CA VAL A 121 12.93 -12.16 1.88
C VAL A 121 14.45 -11.99 1.94
N VAL A 122 14.89 -10.85 2.49
CA VAL A 122 16.30 -10.61 2.84
C VAL A 122 16.46 -10.52 4.35
N ASP A 123 17.58 -11.06 4.86
CA ASP A 123 17.84 -11.23 6.30
C ASP A 123 17.89 -9.90 7.08
N THR A 124 18.25 -8.79 6.42
CA THR A 124 18.36 -7.47 7.08
C THR A 124 18.12 -6.33 6.10
N GLY A 125 17.51 -5.24 6.57
CA GLY A 125 17.40 -3.96 5.84
C GLY A 125 16.03 -3.68 5.24
N ILE A 126 15.95 -2.60 4.48
CA ILE A 126 14.75 -2.24 3.70
C ILE A 126 14.73 -3.10 2.44
N GLN A 127 13.64 -3.84 2.26
CA GLN A 127 13.41 -4.83 1.21
C GLN A 127 12.71 -4.23 0.00
N GLN A 128 11.77 -3.30 0.21
CA GLN A 128 11.06 -2.60 -0.85
C GLN A 128 11.08 -1.11 -0.58
N LEU A 129 11.92 -0.40 -1.33
CA LEU A 129 12.01 1.05 -1.32
C LEU A 129 11.83 1.66 -2.70
N PHE A 130 12.19 0.95 -3.76
CA PHE A 130 12.11 1.41 -5.13
C PHE A 130 11.32 0.42 -6.00
N GLY A 131 10.61 0.92 -7.00
CA GLY A 131 9.80 0.10 -7.91
C GLY A 131 8.49 -0.42 -7.28
N ASP A 132 7.85 -1.36 -7.98
CA ASP A 132 6.62 -2.07 -7.58
C ASP A 132 5.35 -1.21 -7.37
N VAL A 133 5.39 0.11 -7.59
CA VAL A 133 4.26 1.05 -7.74
C VAL A 133 4.62 2.27 -8.58
#